data_AF-A0A1W6MJU2-F1
#
_entry.id   AF-A0A1W6MJU2-F1
#
_cell.length_a   1.000
_cell.length_b   1.000
_cell.length_c   1.000
_cell.angle_alpha   90.00
_cell.angle_beta   90.00
_cell.angle_gamma   90.00
#
_symmetry.space_group_name_H-M   'P 1'
#
loop_
_entity.id
_entity.type
_entity.pdbx_description
1 polymer ?
#
loop_
_entity_poly.entity_id
_entity_poly.type
_entity_poly.pdbx_seq_one_letter_code
_entity_poly.pdbx_strand_id
1 'polypeptide(L)'
;MALQNTQAQNFSLDAYRWENRLILIVSGNPEGDEILEQLKLFQNQRDALLDRKLLILKIDPKGSTLYNPSLNPVQNTINKNLYEEFGLDSKPFQILLIGLDGGV
;
A
#
# COMPACT_ATOMS: atom_id res chain seq x y z
N MET A 1 -28.49 11.48 7.43
CA MET A 1 -27.08 11.15 7.78
C MET A 1 -26.85 9.73 7.31
N ALA A 2 -26.16 9.55 6.18
CA ALA A 2 -25.92 8.21 5.63
C ALA A 2 -24.77 7.56 6.42
N LEU A 3 -25.07 6.45 7.09
CA LEU A 3 -24.07 5.57 7.68
C LEU A 3 -23.24 5.01 6.52
N GLN A 4 -22.00 5.48 6.36
CA GLN A 4 -21.07 4.83 5.46
C GLN A 4 -20.74 3.47 6.06
N ASN A 5 -21.23 2.42 5.41
CA ASN A 5 -20.93 1.04 5.74
C ASN A 5 -19.47 0.77 5.37
N THR A 6 -18.54 1.17 6.22
CA THR A 6 -17.12 0.82 6.06
C THR A 6 -17.00 -0.66 6.35
N GLN A 7 -17.21 -1.50 5.33
CA GLN A 7 -16.85 -2.90 5.43
C GLN A 7 -15.35 -2.95 5.68
N ALA A 8 -14.96 -3.29 6.91
CA ALA A 8 -13.59 -3.61 7.23
C ALA A 8 -13.24 -4.86 6.41
N GLN A 9 -12.68 -4.66 5.22
CA GLN A 9 -12.09 -5.75 4.46
C GLN A 9 -10.95 -6.31 5.31
N ASN A 10 -11.06 -7.59 5.65
CA ASN A 10 -9.98 -8.31 6.29
C ASN A 10 -8.83 -8.39 5.26
N PHE A 11 -7.87 -7.48 5.37
CA PHE A 11 -6.78 -7.38 4.42
C PHE A 11 -5.81 -8.54 4.61
N SER A 12 -5.61 -9.32 3.55
CA SER A 12 -4.64 -10.41 3.49
C SER A 12 -3.76 -10.25 2.25
N LEU A 13 -2.45 -10.36 2.42
CA LEU A 13 -1.49 -10.34 1.30
C LEU A 13 -1.75 -11.49 0.33
N ASP A 14 -2.17 -12.66 0.84
CA ASP A 14 -2.47 -13.83 0.02
C ASP A 14 -3.62 -13.60 -0.96
N ALA A 15 -4.52 -12.67 -0.67
CA ALA A 15 -5.61 -12.30 -1.57
C ALA A 15 -5.14 -11.68 -2.88
N TYR A 16 -3.87 -11.24 -2.95
CA TYR A 16 -3.26 -10.62 -4.12
C TYR A 16 -2.32 -11.57 -4.88
N ARG A 17 -2.05 -12.76 -4.32
CA ARG A 17 -1.16 -13.73 -4.94
C ARG A 17 -1.71 -14.13 -6.31
N TRP A 18 -0.82 -14.27 -7.28
CA TRP A 18 -1.07 -14.56 -8.70
C TRP A 18 -1.80 -13.47 -9.49
N GLU A 19 -2.47 -12.52 -8.81
CA GLU A 19 -3.25 -11.45 -9.42
C GLU A 19 -2.48 -10.13 -9.52
N ASN A 20 -1.85 -9.71 -8.42
CA ASN A 20 -1.19 -8.42 -8.30
C ASN A 20 0.19 -8.54 -7.67
N ARG A 21 1.08 -7.67 -8.11
CA ARG A 21 2.32 -7.39 -7.38
C ARG A 21 2.02 -6.27 -6.38
N LEU A 22 2.53 -6.39 -5.15
CA LEU A 22 2.33 -5.37 -4.13
C LEU A 22 3.64 -4.63 -3.90
N ILE A 23 3.63 -3.31 -4.00
CA ILE A 23 4.70 -2.46 -3.48
C ILE A 23 4.29 -2.00 -2.09
N LEU A 24 4.99 -2.45 -1.06
CA LEU A 24 4.79 -1.96 0.30
C LEU A 24 5.72 -0.78 0.49
N ILE A 25 5.16 0.37 0.84
CA ILE A 25 5.92 1.54 1.27
C ILE A 25 5.72 1.66 2.76
N VAL A 26 6.80 1.45 3.51
CA VAL A 26 6.80 1.49 4.96
C VAL A 26 7.56 2.72 5.42
N SER A 27 6.99 3.51 6.32
CA SER A 27 7.72 4.62 6.95
C SER A 27 7.18 4.93 8.33
N GLY A 28 8.08 5.10 9.31
CA GLY A 28 7.75 5.70 10.60
C GLY A 28 7.46 7.21 10.53
N ASN A 29 7.85 7.87 9.44
CA ASN A 29 7.53 9.27 9.17
C ASN A 29 6.61 9.40 7.94
N PRO A 30 5.28 9.43 8.13
CA PRO A 30 4.31 9.46 7.02
C PRO A 30 4.31 10.77 6.20
N GLU A 31 4.97 11.81 6.72
CA GLU A 31 5.10 13.14 6.11
C GLU A 31 6.54 13.44 5.69
N GLY A 32 7.42 12.44 5.71
CA GLY A 32 8.80 12.59 5.25
C GLY A 32 8.92 12.82 3.75
N ASP A 33 9.97 13.52 3.33
CA ASP A 33 10.20 13.82 1.92
C ASP A 33 10.33 12.53 1.08
N GLU A 34 10.96 11.49 1.62
CA GLU A 34 11.18 10.20 0.95
C GLU A 34 9.87 9.54 0.49
N ILE A 35 8.84 9.55 1.35
CA ILE A 35 7.55 8.94 1.01
C ILE A 35 6.77 9.80 0.02
N LEU A 36 6.84 11.12 0.15
CA LEU A 36 6.18 12.05 -0.76
C LEU A 36 6.79 11.97 -2.17
N GLU A 37 8.11 11.95 -2.27
CA GLU A 37 8.83 11.79 -3.53
C GLU A 37 8.53 10.44 -4.18
N GLN A 38 8.56 9.34 -3.42
CA GLN A 38 8.27 8.01 -3.95
C GLN A 38 6.83 7.91 -4.49
N LEU A 39 5.84 8.43 -3.76
CA LEU A 39 4.45 8.45 -4.22
C LEU A 39 4.29 9.28 -5.49
N LYS A 40 4.99 10.41 -5.59
CA LYS A 40 5.00 11.25 -6.80
C LYS A 40 5.62 10.52 -7.99
N LEU A 41 6.72 9.79 -7.80
CA LEU A 41 7.31 8.96 -8.85
C LEU A 41 6.33 7.89 -9.34
N PHE A 42 5.61 7.23 -8.44
CA PHE A 42 4.60 6.25 -8.80
C PHE A 42 3.41 6.84 -9.55
N GLN A 43 2.93 8.03 -9.14
CA GLN A 43 1.88 8.75 -9.86
C GLN A 43 2.31 9.09 -11.29
N ASN A 44 3.56 9.52 -11.49
CA ASN A 44 4.11 9.84 -12.80
C ASN A 44 4.34 8.60 -13.68
N GLN A 45 4.36 7.40 -13.10
CA GLN A 45 4.58 6.12 -13.80
C GLN A 45 3.34 5.23 -13.80
N ARG A 46 2.14 5.83 -13.75
CA ARG A 46 0.86 5.11 -13.69
C ARG A 46 0.74 3.98 -14.71
N ASP A 47 1.04 4.22 -15.98
CA ASP A 47 0.92 3.21 -17.04
C ASP A 47 1.86 2.02 -16.80
N ALA A 48 3.09 2.30 -16.39
CA ALA A 48 4.07 1.29 -16.02
C ALA A 48 3.68 0.47 -14.77
N LEU A 49 2.86 1.03 -13.88
CA LEU A 49 2.26 0.30 -12.75
C LEU A 49 1.12 -0.60 -13.21
N LEU A 50 0.26 -0.10 -14.11
CA LEU A 50 -0.85 -0.85 -14.70
C LEU A 50 -0.36 -2.07 -15.49
N ASP A 51 0.60 -1.87 -16.38
CA ASP A 51 1.17 -2.94 -17.21
C ASP A 51 1.73 -4.09 -16.38
N ARG A 52 2.25 -3.77 -15.19
CA ARG A 52 2.85 -4.73 -14.26
C ARG A 52 1.88 -5.23 -13.18
N LYS A 53 0.60 -4.86 -13.25
CA LYS A 53 -0.42 -5.19 -12.24
C LYS A 53 -0.01 -4.81 -10.81
N LEU A 54 0.68 -3.69 -10.65
CA LEU A 54 1.19 -3.21 -9.37
C LEU A 54 0.11 -2.48 -8.57
N LEU A 55 -0.03 -2.83 -7.30
CA LEU A 55 -0.75 -2.05 -6.31
C LEU A 55 0.23 -1.51 -5.28
N ILE A 56 -0.07 -0.36 -4.70
CA ILE A 56 0.80 0.29 -3.71
C ILE A 56 0.12 0.23 -2.35
N LEU A 57 0.75 -0.41 -1.39
CA LEU A 57 0.32 -0.48 0.00
C LEU A 57 1.20 0.43 0.83
N LYS A 58 0.68 1.60 1.21
CA LYS A 58 1.35 2.50 2.15
C LYS A 58 1.05 2.05 3.58
N ILE A 59 2.08 1.92 4.41
CA ILE A 59 2.01 1.48 5.81
C ILE A 59 2.79 2.47 6.67
N ASP A 60 2.13 3.08 7.65
CA ASP A 60 2.72 4.03 8.58
C ASP A 60 2.01 3.99 9.95
N PRO A 61 2.48 4.71 10.99
CA PRO A 61 1.84 4.71 12.31
C PRO A 61 0.39 5.21 12.33
N LYS A 62 -0.06 5.96 11.32
CA LYS A 62 -1.45 6.42 11.18
C LYS A 62 -2.36 5.37 10.54
N GLY A 63 -1.78 4.32 9.92
CA GLY A 63 -2.52 3.18 9.38
C GLY A 63 -1.98 2.69 8.04
N SER A 64 -2.83 1.97 7.33
CA SER A 64 -2.49 1.39 6.03
C SER A 64 -3.48 1.79 4.94
N THR A 65 -2.96 2.16 3.78
CA THR A 65 -3.76 2.61 2.63
C THR A 65 -3.33 1.87 1.37
N LEU A 66 -4.29 1.25 0.69
CA LEU A 66 -4.08 0.63 -0.61
C LEU A 66 -4.44 1.61 -1.73
N TYR A 67 -3.49 1.85 -2.62
CA TYR A 67 -3.66 2.57 -3.86
C TYR A 67 -3.68 1.59 -5.04
N ASN A 68 -4.78 1.62 -5.79
CA ASN A 68 -4.94 0.87 -7.02
C ASN A 68 -4.84 1.85 -8.22
N PRO A 69 -3.76 1.78 -9.02
CA PRO A 69 -3.64 2.63 -10.20
C PRO A 69 -4.84 2.51 -11.13
N SER A 70 -5.48 1.34 -11.26
CA SER A 70 -6.63 1.14 -12.15
C SER A 70 -7.89 1.89 -11.69
N LEU A 71 -8.01 2.19 -10.40
CA LEU A 71 -9.17 2.82 -9.79
C LEU A 71 -8.84 4.27 -9.43
N ASN A 72 -8.89 5.17 -10.41
CA ASN A 72 -8.63 6.58 -10.15
C ASN A 72 -9.90 7.26 -9.56
N PRO A 73 -9.87 7.94 -8.40
CA PRO A 73 -8.87 7.98 -7.33
C PRO A 73 -9.40 7.28 -6.05
N VAL A 74 -9.56 5.96 -6.08
CA VAL A 74 -10.04 5.19 -4.93
C VAL A 74 -8.87 4.74 -4.08
N GLN A 75 -8.77 5.30 -2.88
CA GLN A 75 -7.87 4.84 -1.83
C GLN A 75 -8.70 4.06 -0.81
N ASN A 76 -8.28 2.83 -0.50
CA ASN A 76 -8.95 2.02 0.50
C ASN A 76 -8.14 2.02 1.79
N THR A 77 -8.73 2.53 2.86
CA THR A 77 -8.18 2.39 4.21
C THR A 77 -8.30 0.94 4.65
N ILE A 78 -7.19 0.38 5.10
CA ILE A 78 -7.13 -0.98 5.64
C ILE A 78 -7.25 -0.87 7.16
N ASN A 79 -8.32 -1.44 7.71
CA ASN A 79 -8.57 -1.51 9.16
C ASN A 79 -7.77 -2.66 9.80
N LYS A 80 -6.46 -2.73 9.52
CA LYS A 80 -5.52 -3.68 10.10
C LYS A 80 -4.24 -2.94 10.44
N ASN A 81 -3.71 -3.16 11.64
CA ASN A 81 -2.48 -2.51 12.08
C ASN A 81 -1.25 -3.24 11.52
N LEU A 82 -1.06 -3.12 10.20
CA LEU A 82 0.07 -3.75 9.51
C LEU A 82 1.42 -3.20 10.02
N TYR A 83 1.45 -1.94 10.46
CA TYR A 83 2.66 -1.31 10.97
C TYR A 83 3.26 -2.09 12.16
N GLU A 84 2.42 -2.47 13.12
CA GLU A 84 2.81 -3.34 14.25
C GLU A 84 3.08 -4.78 13.80
N GLU A 85 2.26 -5.36 12.92
CA GLU A 85 2.40 -6.76 12.48
C GLU A 85 3.74 -7.04 11.77
N PHE A 86 4.24 -6.07 11.00
CA PHE A 86 5.54 -6.16 10.36
C PHE A 86 6.72 -5.82 11.32
N GLY A 87 6.44 -5.53 12.59
CA GLY A 87 7.44 -5.15 13.59
C GLY A 87 8.20 -3.89 13.19
N LEU A 88 7.48 -2.86 12.74
CA LEU A 88 8.06 -1.66 12.10
C LEU A 88 8.26 -0.50 13.06
N ASP A 89 8.01 -0.69 14.35
CA ASP A 89 8.23 0.29 15.39
C ASP A 89 9.71 0.72 15.36
N SER A 90 9.99 1.88 14.72
CA SER A 90 11.31 2.48 14.47
C SER A 90 12.00 2.21 13.12
N LYS A 91 11.34 1.62 12.10
CA LYS A 91 12.01 1.40 10.81
C LYS A 91 12.09 2.68 9.95
N PRO A 92 13.29 3.01 9.39
CA PRO A 92 13.41 4.06 8.38
C PRO A 92 12.60 3.68 7.14
N PHE A 93 12.37 4.67 6.26
CA PHE A 93 11.68 4.48 4.98
C PHE A 93 12.20 3.24 4.23
N GLN A 94 11.27 2.35 3.88
CA GLN A 94 11.55 1.08 3.22
C GLN A 94 10.52 0.81 2.12
N ILE A 95 11.00 0.16 1.06
CA ILE A 95 10.16 -0.31 -0.04
C ILE A 95 10.37 -1.82 -0.17
N LEU A 96 9.26 -2.56 -0.17
CA LEU A 96 9.24 -3.99 -0.44
C LEU A 96 8.42 -4.25 -1.70
N LEU A 97 8.89 -5.13 -2.58
CA LEU A 97 8.09 -5.63 -3.69
C LEU A 97 7.72 -7.08 -3.42
N ILE A 98 6.42 -7.37 -3.38
CA ILE A 98 5.91 -8.74 -3.34
C ILE A 98 5.53 -9.14 -4.77
N GLY A 99 6.15 -10.22 -5.24
CA GLY A 99 5.90 -10.82 -6.54
C GLY A 99 4.51 -11.49 -6.63
N LEU A 100 4.13 -11.87 -7.86
CA LEU A 100 2.88 -12.62 -8.09
C LEU A 100 2.91 -13.99 -7.38
N ASP A 101 4.08 -14.57 -7.20
CA ASP A 101 4.29 -15.83 -6.50
C ASP A 101 4.20 -15.69 -4.97
N GLY A 102 4.11 -14.47 -4.45
CA GLY A 102 4.16 -14.15 -3.01
C GLY A 102 5.59 -14.06 -2.46
N GLY A 103 6.61 -14.11 -3.32
CA GLY A 103 8.00 -13.90 -2.95
C GLY A 103 8.30 -12.42 -2.69
N VAL A 104 9.35 -12.16 -1.92
CA VAL A 104 9.88 -10.83 -1.58
C VAL A 104 11.26 -10.64 -2.21
#